data_AF-A0A945MP65-F1
#
_entry.id   AF-A0A945MP65-F1
#
_cell.length_a   1.000
_cell.length_b   1.000
_cell.length_c   1.000
_cell.angle_alpha   90.00
_cell.angle_beta   90.00
_cell.angle_gamma   90.00
#
_symmetry.space_group_name_H-M   'P 1'
#
loop_
_entity.id
_entity.type
_entity.pdbx_description
1 polymer ?
#
loop_
_entity_poly.entity_id
_entity_poly.type
_entity_poly.pdbx_seq_one_letter_code
_entity_poly.pdbx_strand_id
1 'polypeptide(L)'
;MDLTRQPPRRPSNANVGGITGLARMIDKARGHNSERIGEFKYGAISGLDVEVLEFINMGVDEFAEAVEEMDDKALGVLVIEKANKSQDELDAYNKEHLEREPQDPLHEQLLLERVAKFAPGRTDITTVFASIELDDWGAFRDLDLTAQPPRSPYVRSVFGLVAAARMADKARAVTIDKLGDYRYGSDSSLDLAILDFIGVDQEAFREAAYANPNDVELSEWIAERCDKPAAAKSRFNVERASVGRYGEMAERLAVRRAEVAPERGDIETFFDLQDLDDEQSFGRMDLSRHAPRSPFDLSVGGMACLARVIDKFRASNCNCMGEYWCGEDSGFDRAVLEFLGVSQEEFVGAVAENGTDEAMVAWLGDRLGGKSDAEKAEFSDRILSYGPGNDQAWAFLRGAISRIDSSRTDIETFSALTLLDDKVFFARFKAGV
;
A
#
# COMPACT_ATOMS: atom_id res chain seq x y z
N MET A 1 1.98 -0.61 7.27
CA MET A 1 1.17 0.56 6.81
C MET A 1 2.02 1.27 5.78
N ASP A 2 1.46 1.64 4.63
CA ASP A 2 2.24 2.33 3.60
C ASP A 2 2.29 3.84 3.84
N LEU A 3 3.37 4.30 4.49
CA LEU A 3 3.61 5.71 4.79
C LEU A 3 4.24 6.48 3.61
N THR A 4 4.50 5.82 2.48
CA THR A 4 4.89 6.51 1.24
C THR A 4 3.68 7.20 0.60
N ARG A 5 2.46 6.85 1.01
CA ARG A 5 1.20 7.34 0.44
C ARG A 5 0.30 8.10 1.41
N GLN A 6 0.64 8.13 2.69
CA GLN A 6 -0.10 8.84 3.73
C GLN A 6 0.82 9.15 4.92
N PRO A 7 0.52 10.16 5.75
CA PRO A 7 1.27 10.36 6.97
C PRO A 7 0.83 9.34 8.03
N PRO A 8 1.66 9.05 9.05
CA PRO A 8 1.18 8.39 10.25
C PRO A 8 0.17 9.30 10.97
N ARG A 9 -0.62 8.74 11.89
CA ARG A 9 -1.58 9.51 12.71
C ARG A 9 -0.95 10.75 13.35
N ARG A 10 -1.78 11.74 13.64
CA ARG A 10 -1.34 12.98 14.26
C ARG A 10 -0.66 12.68 15.60
N PRO A 11 0.43 13.38 15.95
CA PRO A 11 1.02 13.26 17.28
C PRO A 11 0.03 13.59 18.41
N SER A 12 -0.98 14.45 18.21
CA SER A 12 -2.03 14.68 19.22
C SER A 12 -3.04 13.53 19.37
N ASN A 13 -3.06 12.54 18.48
CA ASN A 13 -3.98 11.42 18.56
C ASN A 13 -3.64 10.52 19.78
N ALA A 14 -4.50 10.59 20.80
CA ALA A 14 -4.36 9.83 22.05
C ALA A 14 -5.32 8.63 22.13
N ASN A 15 -5.90 8.18 21.01
CA ASN A 15 -6.89 7.09 21.02
C ASN A 15 -6.33 5.74 21.48
N VAL A 16 -5.00 5.58 21.42
CA VAL A 16 -4.31 4.39 21.92
C VAL A 16 -3.70 4.68 23.28
N GLY A 17 -4.16 3.96 24.30
CA GLY A 17 -3.66 4.08 25.68
C GLY A 17 -3.88 5.45 26.34
N GLY A 18 -4.57 6.40 25.69
CA GLY A 18 -4.64 7.77 26.19
C GLY A 18 -3.28 8.49 26.13
N ILE A 19 -2.35 8.08 25.27
CA ILE A 19 -0.98 8.61 25.20
C ILE A 19 -0.77 9.29 23.85
N THR A 20 -0.49 10.59 23.88
CA THR A 20 -0.11 11.35 22.67
C THR A 20 1.23 10.84 22.10
N GLY A 21 1.40 10.89 20.78
CA GLY A 21 2.56 10.35 20.08
C GLY A 21 2.54 8.83 19.89
N LEU A 22 1.80 8.06 20.70
CA LEU A 22 1.77 6.60 20.61
C LEU A 22 1.10 6.10 19.32
N ALA A 23 -0.08 6.62 18.97
CA ALA A 23 -0.79 6.23 17.74
C ALA A 23 0.08 6.47 16.48
N ARG A 24 0.81 7.59 16.46
CA ARG A 24 1.79 7.93 15.43
C ARG A 24 2.95 6.94 15.39
N MET A 25 3.51 6.59 16.55
CA MET A 25 4.61 5.63 16.66
C MET A 25 4.20 4.23 16.21
N ILE A 26 2.97 3.79 16.51
CA ILE A 26 2.41 2.52 16.00
C ILE A 26 2.39 2.51 14.47
N ASP A 27 1.90 3.58 13.84
CA ASP A 27 1.84 3.67 12.39
C ASP A 27 3.24 3.65 11.75
N LYS A 28 4.21 4.30 12.40
CA LYS A 28 5.62 4.29 11.99
C LYS A 28 6.27 2.92 12.17
N ALA A 29 5.99 2.21 13.27
CA ALA A 29 6.41 0.83 13.45
C ALA A 29 5.79 -0.08 12.38
N ARG A 30 4.49 0.07 12.07
CA ARG A 30 3.84 -0.65 10.96
C ARG A 30 4.47 -0.32 9.61
N GLY A 31 4.90 0.91 9.39
CA GLY A 31 5.65 1.32 8.19
C GLY A 31 7.04 0.69 8.15
N HIS A 32 7.76 0.70 9.28
CA HIS A 32 9.07 0.10 9.44
C HIS A 32 9.06 -1.41 9.18
N ASN A 33 8.17 -2.15 9.84
CA ASN A 33 8.06 -3.61 9.71
C ASN A 33 7.66 -4.05 8.29
N SER A 34 6.99 -3.17 7.53
CA SER A 34 6.62 -3.44 6.13
C SER A 34 7.54 -2.79 5.11
N GLU A 35 8.67 -2.22 5.54
CA GLU A 35 9.64 -1.49 4.69
C GLU A 35 9.02 -0.37 3.85
N ARG A 36 7.89 0.19 4.33
CA ARG A 36 7.14 1.29 3.69
C ARG A 36 7.03 2.50 4.61
N ILE A 37 8.09 2.78 5.37
CA ILE A 37 8.14 3.95 6.27
C ILE A 37 8.38 5.26 5.52
N GLY A 38 8.90 5.22 4.28
CA GLY A 38 9.23 6.42 3.51
C GLY A 38 10.25 7.31 4.23
N GLU A 39 10.01 8.63 4.24
CA GLU A 39 10.89 9.63 4.85
C GLU A 39 10.75 9.72 6.39
N PHE A 40 9.82 8.97 6.98
CA PHE A 40 9.61 8.99 8.43
C PHE A 40 10.70 8.18 9.15
N LYS A 41 11.08 8.65 10.34
CA LYS A 41 12.11 8.01 11.19
C LYS A 41 11.44 7.25 12.32
N TYR A 42 11.79 5.99 12.57
CA TYR A 42 11.20 5.18 13.65
C TYR A 42 12.21 4.87 14.77
N GLY A 43 11.72 4.79 16.01
CA GLY A 43 12.48 4.27 17.15
C GLY A 43 13.63 5.19 17.57
N ALA A 44 14.82 4.62 17.80
CA ALA A 44 15.97 5.32 18.39
C ALA A 44 16.48 6.54 17.58
N ILE A 45 16.11 6.65 16.30
CA ILE A 45 16.48 7.78 15.43
C ILE A 45 15.40 8.88 15.37
N SER A 46 14.32 8.73 16.13
CA SER A 46 13.22 9.70 16.27
C SER A 46 13.12 10.15 17.73
N GLY A 47 13.48 11.42 18.02
CA GLY A 47 13.46 11.95 19.40
C GLY A 47 12.11 11.79 20.10
N LEU A 48 11.01 12.03 19.38
CA LEU A 48 9.66 11.84 19.92
C LEU A 48 9.32 10.37 20.19
N ASP A 49 9.85 9.43 19.41
CA ASP A 49 9.59 8.00 19.64
C ASP A 49 10.36 7.52 20.87
N VAL A 50 11.59 8.02 21.07
CA VAL A 50 12.38 7.75 22.27
C VAL A 50 11.60 8.19 23.52
N GLU A 51 11.03 9.39 23.52
CA GLU A 51 10.22 9.89 24.65
C GLU A 51 8.98 9.02 24.93
N VAL A 52 8.28 8.55 23.88
CA VAL A 52 7.14 7.62 24.04
C VAL A 52 7.61 6.27 24.59
N LEU A 53 8.68 5.69 24.04
CA LEU A 53 9.24 4.38 24.45
C LEU A 53 9.72 4.40 25.90
N GLU A 54 10.40 5.48 26.32
CA GLU A 54 10.80 5.71 27.70
C GLU A 54 9.58 5.81 28.63
N PHE A 55 8.53 6.54 28.19
CA PHE A 55 7.32 6.71 28.99
C PHE A 55 6.55 5.40 29.20
N ILE A 56 6.50 4.53 28.18
CA ILE A 56 5.82 3.23 28.25
C ILE A 56 6.72 2.08 28.74
N ASN A 57 7.99 2.34 29.05
CA ASN A 57 8.98 1.35 29.47
C ASN A 57 9.15 0.17 28.48
N MET A 58 9.24 0.45 27.17
CA MET A 58 9.44 -0.59 26.14
C MET A 58 10.70 -0.32 25.30
N GLY A 59 11.36 -1.41 24.86
CA GLY A 59 12.42 -1.33 23.86
C GLY A 59 11.89 -1.15 22.44
N VAL A 60 12.71 -0.62 21.53
CA VAL A 60 12.32 -0.43 20.10
C VAL A 60 11.92 -1.75 19.44
N ASP A 61 12.72 -2.81 19.65
CA ASP A 61 12.48 -4.12 19.03
C ASP A 61 11.24 -4.79 19.64
N GLU A 62 11.12 -4.75 20.98
CA GLU A 62 9.93 -5.24 21.70
C GLU A 62 8.64 -4.55 21.21
N PHE A 63 8.70 -3.24 20.99
CA PHE A 63 7.56 -2.48 20.47
C PHE A 63 7.25 -2.83 19.01
N ALA A 64 8.26 -2.99 18.16
CA ALA A 64 8.09 -3.38 16.78
C ALA A 64 7.44 -4.77 16.66
N GLU A 65 7.89 -5.74 17.47
CA GLU A 65 7.30 -7.09 17.55
C GLU A 65 5.85 -7.04 18.04
N ALA A 66 5.56 -6.27 19.11
CA ALA A 66 4.20 -6.12 19.61
C ALA A 66 3.26 -5.52 18.56
N VAL A 67 3.72 -4.53 17.78
CA VAL A 67 2.94 -3.90 16.71
C VAL A 67 2.65 -4.84 15.54
N GLU A 68 3.51 -5.83 15.29
CA GLU A 68 3.28 -6.85 14.28
C GLU A 68 2.14 -7.82 14.68
N GLU A 69 2.04 -8.12 15.98
CA GLU A 69 1.10 -9.14 16.49
C GLU A 69 -0.25 -8.57 16.96
N MET A 70 -0.31 -7.28 17.31
CA MET A 70 -1.45 -6.70 18.04
C MET A 70 -2.16 -5.56 17.29
N ASP A 71 -3.48 -5.51 17.45
CA ASP A 71 -4.27 -4.34 17.05
C ASP A 71 -4.12 -3.19 18.06
N ASP A 72 -4.60 -2.01 17.69
CA ASP A 72 -4.49 -0.80 18.52
C ASP A 72 -5.12 -0.95 19.91
N LYS A 73 -6.18 -1.77 20.02
CA LYS A 73 -6.87 -2.00 21.29
C LYS A 73 -6.01 -2.87 22.21
N ALA A 74 -5.47 -3.97 21.69
CA ALA A 74 -4.58 -4.86 22.43
C ALA A 74 -3.27 -4.14 22.81
N LEU A 75 -2.68 -3.37 21.88
CA LEU A 75 -1.53 -2.51 22.15
C LEU A 75 -1.82 -1.51 23.25
N GLY A 76 -2.97 -0.82 23.20
CA GLY A 76 -3.38 0.13 24.24
C GLY A 76 -3.44 -0.48 25.63
N VAL A 77 -3.85 -1.75 25.76
CA VAL A 77 -3.84 -2.47 27.04
C VAL A 77 -2.40 -2.77 27.48
N LEU A 78 -1.58 -3.32 26.57
CA LEU A 78 -0.19 -3.68 26.85
C LEU A 78 0.63 -2.47 27.29
N VAL A 79 0.55 -1.35 26.55
CA VAL A 79 1.37 -0.16 26.84
C VAL A 79 0.99 0.49 28.15
N ILE A 80 -0.29 0.46 28.56
CA ILE A 80 -0.72 0.97 29.86
C ILE A 80 -0.17 0.10 30.99
N GLU A 81 -0.21 -1.23 30.83
CA GLU A 81 0.38 -2.16 31.79
C GLU A 81 1.89 -1.94 31.93
N LYS A 82 2.60 -1.80 30.81
CA LYS A 82 4.05 -1.58 30.76
C LYS A 82 4.46 -0.21 31.31
N ALA A 83 3.73 0.84 30.98
CA ALA A 83 3.96 2.19 31.49
C ALA A 83 3.84 2.22 33.02
N ASN A 84 2.84 1.52 33.56
CA ASN A 84 2.54 1.47 35.00
C ASN A 84 2.48 2.88 35.62
N LYS A 85 1.76 3.78 34.94
CA LYS A 85 1.58 5.19 35.29
C LYS A 85 0.19 5.45 35.84
N SER A 86 0.09 6.42 36.73
CA SER A 86 -1.19 6.98 37.17
C SER A 86 -1.83 7.84 36.07
N GLN A 87 -3.14 8.11 36.20
CA GLN A 87 -3.83 9.02 35.29
C GLN A 87 -3.22 10.43 35.32
N ASP A 88 -2.79 10.91 36.49
CA ASP A 88 -2.15 12.22 36.62
C ASP A 88 -0.82 12.30 35.84
N GLU A 89 -0.05 11.20 35.81
CA GLU A 89 1.17 11.12 35.01
C GLU A 89 0.88 11.08 33.51
N LEU A 90 -0.18 10.38 33.07
CA LEU A 90 -0.64 10.38 31.67
C LEU A 90 -1.07 11.77 31.22
N ASP A 91 -1.89 12.44 32.04
CA ASP A 91 -2.39 13.78 31.75
C ASP A 91 -1.24 14.81 31.72
N ALA A 92 -0.28 14.70 32.64
CA ALA A 92 0.91 15.54 32.67
C ALA A 92 1.78 15.35 31.42
N TYR A 93 2.04 14.10 31.03
CA TYR A 93 2.78 13.77 29.80
C TYR A 93 2.10 14.37 28.58
N ASN A 94 0.81 14.10 28.39
CA ASN A 94 0.06 14.61 27.24
C ASN A 94 0.04 16.13 27.20
N LYS A 95 -0.20 16.78 28.34
CA LYS A 95 -0.20 18.25 28.42
C LYS A 95 1.15 18.83 28.02
N GLU A 96 2.24 18.27 28.56
CA GLU A 96 3.59 18.71 28.22
C GLU A 96 3.82 18.66 26.71
N HIS A 97 3.51 17.54 26.07
CA HIS A 97 3.73 17.34 24.64
C HIS A 97 2.82 18.19 23.75
N LEU A 98 1.54 18.36 24.13
CA LEU A 98 0.58 19.19 23.40
C LEU A 98 0.92 20.67 23.46
N GLU A 99 1.47 21.15 24.57
CA GLU A 99 1.81 22.56 24.80
C GLU A 99 3.28 22.91 24.44
N ARG A 100 4.11 21.91 24.09
CA ARG A 100 5.54 22.11 23.82
C ARG A 100 5.79 22.99 22.60
N GLU A 101 6.35 24.17 22.81
CA GLU A 101 6.89 25.04 21.74
C GLU A 101 8.29 24.57 21.30
N PRO A 102 8.73 24.88 20.07
CA PRO A 102 10.10 24.62 19.63
C PRO A 102 11.15 25.12 20.63
N GLN A 103 12.18 24.31 20.89
CA GLN A 103 13.20 24.60 21.89
C GLN A 103 14.56 24.98 21.28
N ASP A 104 14.65 25.00 19.94
CA ASP A 104 15.87 25.33 19.22
C ASP A 104 15.57 26.08 17.91
N PRO A 105 16.55 26.83 17.38
CA PRO A 105 16.36 27.68 16.20
C PRO A 105 15.94 26.92 14.93
N LEU A 106 16.33 25.65 14.78
CA LEU A 106 15.98 24.87 13.60
C LEU A 106 14.47 24.56 13.62
N HIS A 107 13.93 24.10 14.73
CA HIS A 107 12.50 23.79 14.83
C HIS A 107 11.62 25.05 14.82
N GLU A 108 12.10 26.18 15.36
CA GLU A 108 11.44 27.49 15.20
C GLU A 108 11.35 27.88 13.72
N GLN A 109 12.44 27.76 12.97
CA GLN A 109 12.47 28.05 11.55
C GLN A 109 11.53 27.11 10.76
N LEU A 110 11.58 25.80 11.02
CA LEU A 110 10.70 24.83 10.37
C LEU A 110 9.22 25.12 10.60
N LEU A 111 8.83 25.51 11.83
CA LEU A 111 7.47 25.93 12.12
C LEU A 111 7.05 27.13 11.26
N LEU A 112 7.88 28.18 11.20
CA LEU A 112 7.60 29.37 10.40
C LEU A 112 7.46 29.04 8.91
N GLU A 113 8.34 28.22 8.37
CA GLU A 113 8.31 27.78 6.97
C GLU A 113 7.04 26.97 6.65
N ARG A 114 6.65 26.04 7.54
CA ARG A 114 5.43 25.23 7.39
C ARG A 114 4.17 26.09 7.45
N VAL A 115 4.08 27.04 8.39
CA VAL A 115 2.95 27.98 8.48
C VAL A 115 2.87 28.83 7.21
N ALA A 116 3.98 29.39 6.74
CA ALA A 116 4.02 30.18 5.51
C ALA A 116 3.57 29.36 4.29
N LYS A 117 3.99 28.09 4.21
CA LYS A 117 3.69 27.19 3.08
C LYS A 117 2.24 26.70 3.09
N PHE A 118 1.73 26.25 4.23
CA PHE A 118 0.49 25.47 4.29
C PHE A 118 -0.68 26.18 4.94
N ALA A 119 -0.44 27.20 5.77
CA ALA A 119 -1.49 27.92 6.48
C ALA A 119 -1.13 29.40 6.66
N PRO A 120 -0.85 30.14 5.58
CA PRO A 120 -0.38 31.52 5.67
C PRO A 120 -1.37 32.39 6.44
N GLY A 121 -0.87 33.11 7.44
CA GLY A 121 -1.66 34.00 8.30
C GLY A 121 -2.26 33.34 9.55
N ARG A 122 -2.13 32.03 9.74
CA ARG A 122 -2.46 31.38 11.02
C ARG A 122 -1.38 31.67 12.06
N THR A 123 -1.79 32.16 13.23
CA THR A 123 -0.90 32.52 14.34
C THR A 123 -1.08 31.64 15.57
N ASP A 124 -2.05 30.73 15.53
CA ASP A 124 -2.40 29.79 16.61
C ASP A 124 -1.60 28.48 16.54
N ILE A 125 -0.83 28.25 15.47
CA ILE A 125 0.04 27.08 15.31
C ILE A 125 1.41 27.43 15.89
N THR A 126 1.62 27.11 17.17
CA THR A 126 2.85 27.47 17.91
C THR A 126 3.63 26.27 18.46
N THR A 127 3.00 25.09 18.55
CA THR A 127 3.60 23.92 19.21
C THR A 127 4.28 22.98 18.23
N VAL A 128 5.20 22.15 18.72
CA VAL A 128 5.91 21.13 17.93
C VAL A 128 4.93 20.16 17.28
N PHE A 129 3.93 19.70 18.02
CA PHE A 129 2.90 18.80 17.48
C PHE A 129 2.06 19.49 16.41
N ALA A 130 1.59 20.72 16.64
CA ALA A 130 0.82 21.47 15.65
C ALA A 130 1.64 21.73 14.37
N SER A 131 2.95 21.96 14.50
CA SER A 131 3.89 22.08 13.36
C SER A 131 3.95 20.79 12.53
N ILE A 132 4.10 19.64 13.20
CA ILE A 132 4.17 18.32 12.54
C ILE A 132 2.83 17.99 11.85
N GLU A 133 1.72 18.23 12.53
CA GLU A 133 0.38 18.01 11.97
C GLU A 133 0.11 18.87 10.75
N LEU A 134 0.56 20.13 10.77
CA LEU A 134 0.45 21.03 9.63
C LEU A 134 1.28 20.53 8.44
N ASP A 135 2.50 20.04 8.69
CA ASP A 135 3.39 19.50 7.67
C ASP A 135 2.81 18.25 7.02
N ASP A 136 2.37 17.29 7.84
CA ASP A 136 1.74 16.04 7.39
C ASP A 136 0.43 16.33 6.62
N TRP A 137 -0.43 17.19 7.16
CA TRP A 137 -1.64 17.60 6.44
C TRP A 137 -1.29 18.26 5.11
N GLY A 138 -0.37 19.22 5.11
CA GLY A 138 0.02 19.94 3.90
C GLY A 138 0.69 19.07 2.84
N ALA A 139 1.47 18.07 3.24
CA ALA A 139 2.18 17.19 2.32
C ALA A 139 1.28 16.11 1.69
N PHE A 140 0.18 15.72 2.34
CA PHE A 140 -0.62 14.57 1.92
C PHE A 140 -2.11 14.85 1.65
N ARG A 141 -2.64 16.04 1.95
CA ARG A 141 -4.06 16.39 1.72
C ARG A 141 -4.43 16.49 0.23
N ASP A 142 -3.48 16.91 -0.60
CA ASP A 142 -3.71 17.23 -2.01
C ASP A 142 -3.39 15.99 -2.87
N LEU A 143 -4.31 15.61 -3.77
CA LEU A 143 -4.12 14.48 -4.67
C LEU A 143 -4.53 14.86 -6.09
N ASP A 144 -3.60 14.77 -7.04
CA ASP A 144 -3.87 15.09 -8.45
C ASP A 144 -4.24 13.83 -9.25
N LEU A 145 -5.54 13.59 -9.45
CA LEU A 145 -6.04 12.45 -10.23
C LEU A 145 -6.00 12.67 -11.74
N THR A 146 -5.50 13.82 -12.21
CA THR A 146 -5.10 14.00 -13.62
C THR A 146 -3.72 13.40 -13.91
N ALA A 147 -2.94 13.11 -12.87
CA ALA A 147 -1.57 12.60 -12.97
C ALA A 147 -1.42 11.14 -12.51
N GLN A 148 -2.36 10.61 -11.75
CA GLN A 148 -2.35 9.23 -11.26
C GLN A 148 -3.77 8.73 -10.94
N PRO A 149 -4.01 7.41 -10.95
CA PRO A 149 -5.30 6.88 -10.56
C PRO A 149 -5.49 6.93 -9.03
N PRO A 150 -6.73 7.00 -8.53
CA PRO A 150 -7.00 6.77 -7.12
C PRO A 150 -6.73 5.29 -6.79
N ARG A 151 -6.63 4.98 -5.50
CA ARG A 151 -6.34 3.61 -5.02
C ARG A 151 -7.34 2.58 -5.56
N SER A 152 -6.89 1.32 -5.65
CA SER A 152 -7.73 0.20 -6.10
C SER A 152 -9.05 0.16 -5.31
N PRO A 153 -10.18 -0.13 -5.96
CA PRO A 153 -11.46 -0.28 -5.27
C PRO A 153 -11.46 -1.45 -4.29
N TYR A 154 -10.49 -2.37 -4.33
CA TYR A 154 -10.36 -3.45 -3.34
C TYR A 154 -9.71 -3.01 -2.01
N VAL A 155 -9.08 -1.84 -1.96
CA VAL A 155 -8.46 -1.33 -0.73
C VAL A 155 -9.55 -1.03 0.32
N ARG A 156 -9.35 -1.56 1.53
CA ARG A 156 -10.28 -1.47 2.68
C ARG A 156 -9.74 -0.67 3.86
N SER A 157 -8.64 0.07 3.67
CA SER A 157 -7.96 0.81 4.73
C SER A 157 -8.83 1.88 5.40
N VAL A 158 -9.82 2.42 4.67
CA VAL A 158 -10.81 3.35 5.22
C VAL A 158 -12.05 2.58 5.68
N PHE A 159 -12.25 2.55 7.00
CA PHE A 159 -13.40 2.01 7.72
C PHE A 159 -13.70 0.52 7.45
N GLY A 160 -12.76 -0.22 6.86
CA GLY A 160 -12.95 -1.62 6.47
C GLY A 160 -13.86 -1.80 5.25
N LEU A 161 -14.05 -0.75 4.44
CA LEU A 161 -14.96 -0.76 3.28
C LEU A 161 -14.19 -0.70 1.96
N VAL A 162 -14.58 -1.55 1.03
CA VAL A 162 -14.09 -1.46 -0.36
C VAL A 162 -14.45 -0.11 -0.97
N ALA A 163 -13.54 0.42 -1.78
CA ALA A 163 -13.64 1.69 -2.49
C ALA A 163 -13.79 2.95 -1.61
N ALA A 164 -13.81 2.85 -0.28
CA ALA A 164 -13.83 4.02 0.59
C ALA A 164 -12.52 4.81 0.53
N ALA A 165 -11.37 4.12 0.46
CA ALA A 165 -10.06 4.73 0.22
C ALA A 165 -10.01 5.44 -1.14
N ARG A 166 -10.55 4.79 -2.18
CA ARG A 166 -10.70 5.37 -3.53
C ARG A 166 -11.59 6.61 -3.52
N MET A 167 -12.68 6.60 -2.76
CA MET A 167 -13.56 7.75 -2.60
C MET A 167 -12.88 8.90 -1.84
N ALA A 168 -12.06 8.60 -0.83
CA ALA A 168 -11.24 9.59 -0.13
C ALA A 168 -10.22 10.27 -1.04
N ASP A 169 -9.58 9.51 -1.93
CA ASP A 169 -8.68 10.04 -2.95
C ASP A 169 -9.40 11.02 -3.89
N LYS A 170 -10.59 10.63 -4.35
CA LYS A 170 -11.45 11.48 -5.20
C LYS A 170 -11.95 12.72 -4.48
N ALA A 171 -12.28 12.61 -3.20
CA ALA A 171 -12.66 13.73 -2.34
C ALA A 171 -11.53 14.77 -2.21
N ARG A 172 -10.29 14.30 -1.99
CA ARG A 172 -9.11 15.17 -1.94
C ARG A 172 -8.88 15.85 -3.29
N ALA A 173 -8.99 15.11 -4.38
CA ALA A 173 -8.80 15.61 -5.72
C ALA A 173 -9.84 16.64 -6.16
N VAL A 174 -11.13 16.41 -5.88
CA VAL A 174 -12.19 17.38 -6.21
C VAL A 174 -12.06 18.67 -5.41
N THR A 175 -11.50 18.61 -4.19
CA THR A 175 -11.28 19.80 -3.35
C THR A 175 -10.30 20.79 -3.98
N ILE A 176 -9.36 20.30 -4.79
CA ILE A 176 -8.33 21.11 -5.46
C ILE A 176 -8.51 21.20 -6.98
N ASP A 177 -9.69 20.85 -7.50
CA ASP A 177 -10.00 20.85 -8.94
C ASP A 177 -9.08 19.94 -9.78
N LYS A 178 -8.69 18.80 -9.21
CA LYS A 178 -7.82 17.80 -9.85
C LYS A 178 -8.46 16.41 -9.95
N LEU A 179 -9.78 16.36 -10.06
CA LEU A 179 -10.52 15.10 -10.15
C LEU A 179 -10.26 14.33 -11.46
N GLY A 180 -9.95 15.01 -12.56
CA GLY A 180 -9.80 14.39 -13.88
C GLY A 180 -11.11 13.80 -14.41
N ASP A 181 -11.05 12.67 -15.11
CA ASP A 181 -12.22 12.00 -15.70
C ASP A 181 -13.04 11.17 -14.69
N TYR A 182 -12.64 11.17 -13.42
CA TYR A 182 -13.36 10.48 -12.36
C TYR A 182 -14.62 11.26 -11.96
N ARG A 183 -15.60 10.55 -11.38
CA ARG A 183 -16.85 11.13 -10.84
C ARG A 183 -16.89 11.00 -9.34
N TYR A 184 -17.27 12.02 -8.60
CA TYR A 184 -17.27 12.00 -7.13
C TYR A 184 -18.70 12.06 -6.55
N GLY A 185 -18.91 11.39 -5.41
CA GLY A 185 -20.15 11.50 -4.64
C GLY A 185 -21.35 10.97 -5.42
N SER A 186 -22.45 11.72 -5.45
CA SER A 186 -23.70 11.31 -6.11
C SER A 186 -23.59 11.03 -7.62
N ASP A 187 -22.54 11.52 -8.30
CA ASP A 187 -22.28 11.21 -9.71
C ASP A 187 -21.62 9.82 -9.93
N SER A 188 -21.22 9.15 -8.84
CA SER A 188 -20.67 7.79 -8.82
C SER A 188 -21.60 6.87 -8.04
N SER A 189 -22.17 5.86 -8.70
CA SER A 189 -23.05 4.89 -8.03
C SER A 189 -22.35 4.10 -6.91
N LEU A 190 -21.02 3.97 -7.00
CA LEU A 190 -20.22 3.31 -5.96
C LEU A 190 -20.03 4.22 -4.74
N ASP A 191 -19.71 5.50 -4.97
CA ASP A 191 -19.53 6.49 -3.91
C ASP A 191 -20.86 6.71 -3.17
N LEU A 192 -21.97 6.87 -3.92
CA LEU A 192 -23.31 6.98 -3.36
C LEU A 192 -23.65 5.79 -2.45
N ALA A 193 -23.32 4.56 -2.88
CA ALA A 193 -23.56 3.37 -2.05
C ALA A 193 -22.74 3.38 -0.75
N ILE A 194 -21.52 3.91 -0.77
CA ILE A 194 -20.69 4.06 0.44
C ILE A 194 -21.27 5.14 1.36
N LEU A 195 -21.60 6.31 0.81
CA LEU A 195 -22.20 7.43 1.55
C LEU A 195 -23.52 7.01 2.23
N ASP A 196 -24.39 6.31 1.51
CA ASP A 196 -25.63 5.73 2.03
C ASP A 196 -25.35 4.70 3.14
N PHE A 197 -24.33 3.86 2.96
CA PHE A 197 -23.96 2.84 3.95
C PHE A 197 -23.46 3.47 5.26
N ILE A 198 -22.63 4.52 5.17
CA ILE A 198 -22.07 5.21 6.35
C ILE A 198 -22.99 6.30 6.91
N GLY A 199 -24.03 6.71 6.20
CA GLY A 199 -24.99 7.72 6.66
C GLY A 199 -24.41 9.14 6.70
N VAL A 200 -23.52 9.47 5.77
CA VAL A 200 -22.84 10.77 5.67
C VAL A 200 -23.08 11.36 4.29
N ASP A 201 -23.33 12.66 4.19
CA ASP A 201 -23.44 13.32 2.89
C ASP A 201 -22.06 13.53 2.22
N GLN A 202 -22.05 13.72 0.91
CA GLN A 202 -20.80 13.82 0.14
C GLN A 202 -19.94 15.02 0.57
N GLU A 203 -20.53 16.13 1.04
CA GLU A 203 -19.76 17.32 1.41
C GLU A 203 -19.05 17.08 2.74
N ALA A 204 -19.76 16.55 3.74
CA ALA A 204 -19.17 16.17 5.02
C ALA A 204 -18.05 15.12 4.84
N PHE A 205 -18.23 14.13 3.96
CA PHE A 205 -17.16 13.18 3.67
C PHE A 205 -15.98 13.85 2.96
N ARG A 206 -16.22 14.79 2.04
CA ARG A 206 -15.15 15.52 1.34
C ARG A 206 -14.28 16.28 2.32
N GLU A 207 -14.89 17.08 3.19
CA GLU A 207 -14.19 17.85 4.22
C GLU A 207 -13.40 16.92 5.16
N ALA A 208 -13.99 15.81 5.57
CA ALA A 208 -13.33 14.84 6.43
C ALA A 208 -12.12 14.17 5.77
N ALA A 209 -12.23 13.76 4.50
CA ALA A 209 -11.14 13.15 3.76
C ALA A 209 -9.99 14.14 3.48
N TYR A 210 -10.31 15.43 3.29
CA TYR A 210 -9.32 16.49 3.12
C TYR A 210 -8.65 16.88 4.45
N ALA A 211 -9.40 16.84 5.56
CA ALA A 211 -8.87 17.10 6.89
C ALA A 211 -8.01 15.95 7.42
N ASN A 212 -8.34 14.69 7.06
CA ASN A 212 -7.69 13.48 7.56
C ASN A 212 -6.98 12.74 6.41
N PRO A 213 -5.72 13.07 6.11
CA PRO A 213 -4.94 12.36 5.10
C PRO A 213 -4.60 10.91 5.51
N ASN A 214 -4.52 10.64 6.81
CA ASN A 214 -4.34 9.29 7.35
C ASN A 214 -5.67 8.51 7.34
N ASP A 215 -5.64 7.30 6.80
CA ASP A 215 -6.85 6.46 6.64
C ASP A 215 -7.44 6.00 7.98
N VAL A 216 -6.61 5.82 9.02
CA VAL A 216 -7.08 5.42 10.35
C VAL A 216 -7.86 6.56 10.98
N GLU A 217 -7.37 7.80 10.91
CA GLU A 217 -8.12 8.97 11.43
C GLU A 217 -9.42 9.22 10.65
N LEU A 218 -9.40 9.03 9.33
CA LEU A 218 -10.64 9.08 8.55
C LEU A 218 -11.60 7.96 8.98
N SER A 219 -11.09 6.78 9.30
CA SER A 219 -11.90 5.66 9.83
C SER A 219 -12.47 5.96 11.21
N GLU A 220 -11.70 6.58 12.09
CA GLU A 220 -12.13 7.05 13.42
C GLU A 220 -13.26 8.09 13.27
N TRP A 221 -13.08 9.07 12.38
CA TRP A 221 -14.10 10.07 12.07
C TRP A 221 -15.40 9.44 11.55
N ILE A 222 -15.32 8.41 10.69
CA ILE A 222 -16.50 7.66 10.23
C ILE A 222 -17.12 6.88 11.40
N ALA A 223 -16.31 6.24 12.24
CA ALA A 223 -16.78 5.42 13.37
C ALA A 223 -17.59 6.22 14.40
N GLU A 224 -17.28 7.51 14.60
CA GLU A 224 -18.07 8.42 15.44
C GLU A 224 -19.51 8.65 14.92
N ARG A 225 -19.72 8.44 13.61
CA ARG A 225 -20.99 8.73 12.91
C ARG A 225 -21.72 7.47 12.47
N CYS A 226 -21.01 6.35 12.38
CA CYS A 226 -21.49 5.11 11.79
C CYS A 226 -21.10 3.92 12.66
N ASP A 227 -22.08 3.31 13.33
CA ASP A 227 -21.91 2.07 14.08
C ASP A 227 -22.46 0.88 13.28
N LYS A 228 -21.68 0.41 12.30
CA LYS A 228 -21.99 -0.80 11.53
C LYS A 228 -21.13 -1.96 12.03
N PRO A 229 -21.74 -3.11 12.38
CA PRO A 229 -20.96 -4.27 12.81
C PRO A 229 -20.12 -4.83 11.66
N ALA A 230 -19.03 -5.53 12.00
CA ALA A 230 -18.13 -6.16 11.04
C ALA A 230 -18.88 -6.98 9.97
N ALA A 231 -19.90 -7.76 10.37
CA ALA A 231 -20.71 -8.55 9.45
C ALA A 231 -21.46 -7.70 8.40
N ALA A 232 -21.89 -6.47 8.73
CA ALA A 232 -22.52 -5.58 7.76
C ALA A 232 -21.51 -5.03 6.76
N LYS A 233 -20.30 -4.67 7.23
CA LYS A 233 -19.18 -4.25 6.39
C LYS A 233 -18.76 -5.36 5.43
N SER A 234 -18.61 -6.59 5.93
CA SER A 234 -18.28 -7.76 5.10
C SER A 234 -19.33 -8.01 4.02
N ARG A 235 -20.63 -7.93 4.34
CA ARG A 235 -21.68 -8.07 3.32
C ARG A 235 -21.60 -6.97 2.26
N PHE A 236 -21.48 -5.71 2.68
CA PHE A 236 -21.30 -4.59 1.76
C PHE A 236 -20.11 -4.81 0.81
N ASN A 237 -18.97 -5.22 1.37
CA ASN A 237 -17.75 -5.48 0.61
C ASN A 237 -17.94 -6.57 -0.44
N VAL A 238 -18.50 -7.72 -0.06
CA VAL A 238 -18.74 -8.83 -1.00
C VAL A 238 -19.75 -8.43 -2.08
N GLU A 239 -20.83 -7.75 -1.70
CA GLU A 239 -21.83 -7.29 -2.66
C GLU A 239 -21.26 -6.31 -3.69
N ARG A 240 -20.45 -5.33 -3.25
CA ARG A 240 -19.84 -4.35 -4.17
C ARG A 240 -18.72 -4.96 -5.01
N ALA A 241 -17.84 -5.76 -4.40
CA ALA A 241 -16.71 -6.38 -5.09
C ALA A 241 -17.11 -7.49 -6.08
N SER A 242 -18.34 -8.02 -5.99
CA SER A 242 -18.87 -9.04 -6.92
C SER A 242 -19.67 -8.48 -8.09
N VAL A 243 -19.88 -7.16 -8.17
CA VAL A 243 -20.63 -6.53 -9.27
C VAL A 243 -19.93 -6.83 -10.60
N GLY A 244 -20.69 -7.41 -11.53
CA GLY A 244 -20.17 -7.88 -12.82
C GLY A 244 -19.99 -9.40 -12.92
N ARG A 245 -20.03 -10.15 -11.82
CA ARG A 245 -19.94 -11.62 -11.86
C ARG A 245 -21.25 -12.29 -12.30
N TYR A 246 -22.39 -11.70 -11.94
CA TYR A 246 -23.70 -12.32 -12.12
C TYR A 246 -24.77 -11.31 -12.58
N GLY A 247 -25.88 -11.82 -13.11
CA GLY A 247 -27.06 -11.03 -13.51
C GLY A 247 -26.79 -10.08 -14.67
N GLU A 248 -27.65 -9.05 -14.82
CA GLU A 248 -27.55 -8.06 -15.90
C GLU A 248 -26.21 -7.31 -15.94
N MET A 249 -25.56 -7.16 -14.77
CA MET A 249 -24.25 -6.51 -14.70
C MET A 249 -23.14 -7.34 -15.35
N ALA A 250 -23.28 -8.68 -15.41
CA ALA A 250 -22.32 -9.54 -16.11
C ALA A 250 -22.34 -9.30 -17.63
N GLU A 251 -23.52 -9.09 -18.22
CA GLU A 251 -23.65 -8.74 -19.63
C GLU A 251 -23.00 -7.38 -19.92
N ARG A 252 -23.22 -6.39 -19.05
CA ARG A 252 -22.58 -5.06 -19.18
C ARG A 252 -21.06 -5.13 -19.05
N LEU A 253 -20.56 -5.92 -18.10
CA LEU A 253 -19.12 -6.14 -17.96
C LEU A 253 -18.54 -6.82 -19.20
N ALA A 254 -19.21 -7.83 -19.75
CA ALA A 254 -18.75 -8.52 -20.95
C ALA A 254 -18.64 -7.60 -22.17
N VAL A 255 -19.63 -6.72 -22.38
CA VAL A 255 -19.58 -5.68 -23.42
C VAL A 255 -18.39 -4.76 -23.20
N ARG A 256 -18.25 -4.20 -21.98
CA ARG A 256 -17.17 -3.25 -21.70
C ARG A 256 -15.78 -3.89 -21.79
N ARG A 257 -15.62 -5.13 -21.34
CA ARG A 257 -14.37 -5.89 -21.48
C ARG A 257 -14.02 -6.11 -22.94
N ALA A 258 -15.00 -6.42 -23.80
CA ALA A 258 -14.75 -6.57 -25.23
C ALA A 258 -14.28 -5.26 -25.91
N GLU A 259 -14.66 -4.10 -25.36
CA GLU A 259 -14.19 -2.79 -25.83
C GLU A 259 -12.79 -2.43 -25.34
N VAL A 260 -12.47 -2.78 -24.09
CA VAL A 260 -11.24 -2.32 -23.40
C VAL A 260 -10.09 -3.32 -23.53
N ALA A 261 -10.37 -4.60 -23.29
CA ALA A 261 -9.35 -5.67 -23.22
C ALA A 261 -9.99 -7.04 -23.52
N PRO A 262 -10.33 -7.32 -24.80
CA PRO A 262 -11.05 -8.54 -25.20
C PRO A 262 -10.30 -9.84 -24.86
N GLU A 263 -8.98 -9.79 -24.74
CA GLU A 263 -8.08 -10.89 -24.38
C GLU A 263 -8.06 -11.21 -22.87
N ARG A 264 -8.49 -10.27 -22.01
CA ARG A 264 -8.39 -10.37 -20.55
C ARG A 264 -9.55 -11.12 -19.92
N GLY A 265 -9.65 -12.41 -20.22
CA GLY A 265 -10.70 -13.30 -19.70
C GLY A 265 -10.73 -13.43 -18.17
N ASP A 266 -9.66 -13.02 -17.48
CA ASP A 266 -9.53 -12.97 -16.03
C ASP A 266 -10.25 -11.79 -15.35
N ILE A 267 -10.77 -10.83 -16.14
CA ILE A 267 -11.59 -9.72 -15.64
C ILE A 267 -13.01 -10.21 -15.39
N GLU A 268 -13.33 -10.46 -14.12
CA GLU A 268 -14.60 -11.05 -13.66
C GLU A 268 -15.55 -10.05 -12.98
N THR A 269 -15.06 -8.86 -12.63
CA THR A 269 -15.83 -7.81 -11.95
C THR A 269 -15.56 -6.43 -12.54
N PHE A 270 -16.42 -5.46 -12.25
CA PHE A 270 -16.14 -4.05 -12.59
C PHE A 270 -14.95 -3.47 -11.82
N PHE A 271 -14.59 -4.04 -10.65
CA PHE A 271 -13.40 -3.63 -9.92
C PHE A 271 -12.13 -4.09 -10.63
N ASP A 272 -12.09 -5.33 -11.13
CA ASP A 272 -10.98 -5.83 -11.96
C ASP A 272 -10.79 -4.94 -13.20
N LEU A 273 -11.91 -4.60 -13.86
CA LEU A 273 -11.88 -3.73 -15.03
C LEU A 273 -11.41 -2.31 -14.68
N GLN A 274 -11.80 -1.78 -13.52
CA GLN A 274 -11.39 -0.44 -13.07
C GLN A 274 -9.90 -0.39 -12.72
N ASP A 275 -9.36 -1.44 -12.08
CA ASP A 275 -7.92 -1.53 -11.85
C ASP A 275 -7.14 -1.57 -13.18
N LEU A 276 -7.62 -2.34 -14.17
CA LEU A 276 -7.01 -2.38 -15.51
C LEU A 276 -7.10 -1.04 -16.25
N ASP A 277 -8.28 -0.40 -16.23
CA ASP A 277 -8.52 0.89 -16.90
C ASP A 277 -7.66 2.01 -16.28
N ASP A 278 -7.50 2.01 -14.96
CA ASP A 278 -6.59 2.91 -14.25
C ASP A 278 -5.13 2.70 -14.72
N GLU A 279 -4.64 1.47 -14.79
CA GLU A 279 -3.27 1.20 -15.28
C GLU A 279 -3.06 1.62 -16.74
N GLN A 280 -4.02 1.31 -17.62
CA GLN A 280 -3.95 1.67 -19.03
C GLN A 280 -4.00 3.19 -19.24
N SER A 281 -4.88 3.89 -18.52
CA SER A 281 -5.05 5.34 -18.66
C SER A 281 -3.81 6.13 -18.28
N PHE A 282 -3.01 5.61 -17.34
CA PHE A 282 -1.78 6.26 -16.88
C PHE A 282 -0.51 5.61 -17.39
N GLY A 283 -0.60 4.51 -18.15
CA GLY A 283 0.55 3.77 -18.67
C GLY A 283 1.46 3.22 -17.56
N ARG A 284 0.88 2.72 -16.46
CA ARG A 284 1.61 2.27 -15.27
C ARG A 284 1.42 0.77 -15.03
N MET A 285 2.44 0.14 -14.45
CA MET A 285 2.36 -1.21 -13.90
C MET A 285 2.20 -1.09 -12.38
N ASP A 286 1.06 -1.45 -11.84
CA ASP A 286 0.71 -1.32 -10.43
C ASP A 286 0.51 -2.69 -9.79
N LEU A 287 1.60 -3.24 -9.26
CA LEU A 287 1.62 -4.54 -8.59
C LEU A 287 0.93 -4.54 -7.23
N SER A 288 0.35 -3.42 -6.79
CA SER A 288 -0.61 -3.41 -5.68
C SER A 288 -2.00 -3.90 -6.12
N ARG A 289 -2.27 -3.97 -7.43
CA ARG A 289 -3.57 -4.36 -8.02
C ARG A 289 -3.60 -5.79 -8.53
N HIS A 290 -2.46 -6.28 -9.01
CA HIS A 290 -2.31 -7.65 -9.50
C HIS A 290 -0.86 -8.14 -9.39
N ALA A 291 -0.66 -9.44 -9.53
CA ALA A 291 0.68 -10.03 -9.54
C ALA A 291 1.41 -9.69 -10.85
N PRO A 292 2.75 -9.54 -10.84
CA PRO A 292 3.48 -9.49 -12.10
C PRO A 292 3.31 -10.82 -12.83
N ARG A 293 3.61 -10.85 -14.13
CA ARG A 293 3.39 -12.05 -14.95
C ARG A 293 4.05 -13.30 -14.36
N SER A 294 3.47 -14.45 -14.72
CA SER A 294 3.88 -15.76 -14.21
C SER A 294 5.40 -15.96 -14.40
N PRO A 295 6.11 -16.59 -13.44
CA PRO A 295 7.50 -16.99 -13.67
C PRO A 295 7.63 -17.93 -14.88
N PHE A 296 6.56 -18.66 -15.23
CA PHE A 296 6.49 -19.58 -16.38
C PHE A 296 6.13 -18.89 -17.71
N ASP A 297 5.92 -17.57 -17.71
CA ASP A 297 5.59 -16.82 -18.92
C ASP A 297 6.82 -16.72 -19.85
N LEU A 298 6.66 -17.18 -21.10
CA LEU A 298 7.69 -17.16 -22.14
C LEU A 298 7.40 -16.15 -23.25
N SER A 299 6.34 -15.33 -23.12
CA SER A 299 5.89 -14.37 -24.13
C SER A 299 6.95 -13.33 -24.48
N VAL A 300 7.82 -12.99 -23.54
CA VAL A 300 8.91 -12.04 -23.74
C VAL A 300 10.23 -12.78 -23.93
N GLY A 301 10.82 -12.64 -25.12
CA GLY A 301 12.15 -13.17 -25.43
C GLY A 301 12.29 -14.70 -25.44
N GLY A 302 11.19 -15.45 -25.25
CA GLY A 302 11.21 -16.90 -25.14
C GLY A 302 11.88 -17.42 -23.85
N MET A 303 11.92 -16.61 -22.79
CA MET A 303 12.67 -16.89 -21.58
C MET A 303 11.79 -16.76 -20.33
N ALA A 304 11.86 -17.77 -19.45
CA ALA A 304 11.16 -17.74 -18.17
C ALA A 304 11.60 -16.55 -17.31
N CYS A 305 10.70 -16.08 -16.46
CA CYS A 305 10.87 -14.92 -15.56
C CYS A 305 11.14 -13.57 -16.24
N LEU A 306 11.50 -13.46 -17.53
CA LEU A 306 11.84 -12.17 -18.15
C LEU A 306 10.67 -11.18 -18.11
N ALA A 307 9.48 -11.63 -18.51
CA ALA A 307 8.24 -10.85 -18.45
C ALA A 307 7.97 -10.34 -17.02
N ARG A 308 8.10 -11.23 -16.03
CA ARG A 308 7.92 -10.92 -14.60
C ARG A 308 8.91 -9.87 -14.11
N VAL A 309 10.18 -10.00 -14.48
CA VAL A 309 11.24 -9.05 -14.10
C VAL A 309 10.93 -7.67 -14.70
N ILE A 310 10.56 -7.61 -15.98
CA ILE A 310 10.16 -6.35 -16.63
C ILE A 310 8.99 -5.68 -15.88
N ASP A 311 7.95 -6.43 -15.53
CA ASP A 311 6.80 -5.88 -14.78
C ASP A 311 7.23 -5.29 -13.44
N LYS A 312 8.08 -6.00 -12.69
CA LYS A 312 8.59 -5.53 -11.41
C LYS A 312 9.41 -4.25 -11.54
N PHE A 313 10.29 -4.16 -12.54
CA PHE A 313 11.06 -2.93 -12.76
C PHE A 313 10.17 -1.77 -13.26
N ARG A 314 9.14 -2.03 -14.07
CA ARG A 314 8.14 -1.01 -14.46
C ARG A 314 7.40 -0.48 -13.24
N ALA A 315 7.01 -1.37 -12.33
CA ALA A 315 6.31 -1.01 -11.11
C ALA A 315 7.20 -0.25 -10.11
N SER A 316 8.49 -0.61 -10.03
CA SER A 316 9.47 0.12 -9.24
C SER A 316 9.60 1.58 -9.72
N ASN A 317 9.67 1.80 -11.04
CA ASN A 317 9.77 3.14 -11.63
C ASN A 317 8.60 4.07 -11.31
N CYS A 318 7.41 3.53 -11.01
CA CYS A 318 6.25 4.33 -10.63
C CYS A 318 5.85 4.20 -9.15
N ASN A 319 6.73 3.64 -8.31
CA ASN A 319 6.47 3.38 -6.88
C ASN A 319 5.15 2.60 -6.64
N CYS A 320 4.93 1.55 -7.43
CA CYS A 320 3.72 0.73 -7.39
C CYS A 320 4.05 -0.76 -7.22
N MET A 321 5.08 -1.06 -6.42
CA MET A 321 5.55 -2.44 -6.20
C MET A 321 4.60 -3.30 -5.36
N GLY A 322 3.68 -2.72 -4.60
CA GLY A 322 2.85 -3.48 -3.67
C GLY A 322 3.72 -4.30 -2.71
N GLU A 323 3.40 -5.59 -2.56
CA GLU A 323 4.14 -6.56 -1.72
C GLU A 323 5.41 -7.14 -2.38
N TYR A 324 5.78 -6.67 -3.57
CA TYR A 324 6.93 -7.19 -4.31
C TYR A 324 8.21 -6.37 -4.06
N TRP A 325 9.35 -7.03 -4.29
CA TRP A 325 10.69 -6.42 -4.35
C TRP A 325 11.37 -6.82 -5.66
N CYS A 326 12.26 -5.98 -6.20
CA CYS A 326 12.91 -6.21 -7.50
C CYS A 326 14.44 -6.12 -7.43
N GLY A 327 15.11 -6.67 -8.44
CA GLY A 327 16.57 -6.55 -8.59
C GLY A 327 17.35 -7.48 -7.67
N GLU A 328 18.45 -7.01 -7.08
CA GLU A 328 19.41 -7.82 -6.32
C GLU A 328 18.80 -8.56 -5.12
N ASP A 329 17.75 -7.99 -4.52
CA ASP A 329 16.99 -8.58 -3.42
C ASP A 329 16.12 -9.77 -3.87
N SER A 330 15.98 -9.98 -5.18
CA SER A 330 15.23 -11.10 -5.76
C SER A 330 16.15 -12.08 -6.48
N GLY A 331 16.19 -13.33 -5.99
CA GLY A 331 16.98 -14.39 -6.60
C GLY A 331 16.61 -14.69 -8.06
N PHE A 332 15.34 -14.50 -8.45
CA PHE A 332 14.92 -14.66 -9.84
C PHE A 332 15.41 -13.53 -10.73
N ASP A 333 15.28 -12.28 -10.28
CA ASP A 333 15.70 -11.12 -11.05
C ASP A 333 17.22 -11.15 -11.26
N ARG A 334 17.98 -11.43 -10.21
CA ARG A 334 19.44 -11.59 -10.31
C ARG A 334 19.85 -12.65 -11.34
N ALA A 335 19.20 -13.81 -11.33
CA ALA A 335 19.50 -14.89 -12.28
C ALA A 335 19.20 -14.47 -13.74
N VAL A 336 18.11 -13.74 -13.96
CA VAL A 336 17.76 -13.19 -15.28
C VAL A 336 18.78 -12.15 -15.74
N LEU A 337 19.12 -11.19 -14.88
CA LEU A 337 20.09 -10.13 -15.18
C LEU A 337 21.49 -10.69 -15.46
N GLU A 338 21.96 -11.65 -14.66
CA GLU A 338 23.24 -12.35 -14.86
C GLU A 338 23.28 -13.10 -16.20
N PHE A 339 22.21 -13.84 -16.54
CA PHE A 339 22.15 -14.58 -17.80
C PHE A 339 22.21 -13.66 -19.04
N LEU A 340 21.57 -12.49 -18.94
CA LEU A 340 21.58 -11.45 -19.97
C LEU A 340 22.87 -10.61 -19.95
N GLY A 341 23.69 -10.69 -18.90
CA GLY A 341 24.89 -9.87 -18.76
C GLY A 341 24.56 -8.37 -18.65
N VAL A 342 23.51 -8.03 -17.91
CA VAL A 342 23.01 -6.67 -17.70
C VAL A 342 23.06 -6.33 -16.22
N SER A 343 23.61 -5.18 -15.85
CA SER A 343 23.54 -4.71 -14.46
C SER A 343 22.14 -4.21 -14.10
N GLN A 344 21.78 -4.22 -12.82
CA GLN A 344 20.51 -3.65 -12.37
C GLN A 344 20.35 -2.18 -12.80
N GLU A 345 21.42 -1.37 -12.71
CA GLU A 345 21.40 0.05 -13.10
C GLU A 345 21.07 0.23 -14.59
N GLU A 346 21.72 -0.54 -15.48
CA GLU A 346 21.40 -0.54 -16.91
C GLU A 346 19.97 -0.98 -17.18
N PHE A 347 19.47 -1.98 -16.45
CA PHE A 347 18.11 -2.48 -16.64
C PHE A 347 17.04 -1.47 -16.18
N VAL A 348 17.27 -0.76 -15.07
CA VAL A 348 16.40 0.34 -14.61
C VAL A 348 16.31 1.42 -15.69
N GLY A 349 17.46 1.85 -16.23
CA GLY A 349 17.51 2.82 -17.33
C GLY A 349 16.76 2.33 -18.57
N ALA A 350 16.95 1.07 -18.95
CA ALA A 350 16.26 0.47 -20.07
C ALA A 350 14.74 0.47 -19.90
N VAL A 351 14.24 0.05 -18.74
CA VAL A 351 12.79 0.00 -18.48
C VAL A 351 12.17 1.40 -18.46
N ALA A 352 12.92 2.42 -18.02
CA ALA A 352 12.46 3.81 -18.07
C ALA A 352 12.32 4.35 -19.51
N GLU A 353 13.17 3.88 -20.44
CA GLU A 353 13.18 4.32 -21.84
C GLU A 353 12.29 3.47 -22.76
N ASN A 354 11.92 2.25 -22.36
CA ASN A 354 11.25 1.27 -23.21
C ASN A 354 9.88 0.83 -22.64
N GLY A 355 8.82 1.47 -23.15
CA GLY A 355 7.44 1.28 -22.67
C GLY A 355 6.76 -0.05 -23.05
N THR A 356 7.30 -0.84 -23.99
CA THR A 356 6.71 -2.13 -24.40
C THR A 356 7.70 -3.28 -24.29
N ASP A 357 7.17 -4.50 -24.30
CA ASP A 357 8.01 -5.70 -24.24
C ASP A 357 8.85 -5.88 -25.51
N GLU A 358 8.32 -5.52 -26.67
CA GLU A 358 9.05 -5.53 -27.94
C GLU A 358 10.20 -4.54 -27.91
N ALA A 359 10.00 -3.35 -27.32
CA ALA A 359 11.04 -2.36 -27.14
C ALA A 359 12.13 -2.87 -26.18
N MET A 360 11.76 -3.52 -25.07
CA MET A 360 12.71 -4.17 -24.16
C MET A 360 13.51 -5.28 -24.84
N VAL A 361 12.86 -6.13 -25.63
CA VAL A 361 13.53 -7.20 -26.41
C VAL A 361 14.48 -6.60 -27.44
N ALA A 362 14.08 -5.53 -28.12
CA ALA A 362 14.92 -4.83 -29.08
C ALA A 362 16.15 -4.19 -28.40
N TRP A 363 15.98 -3.56 -27.24
CA TRP A 363 17.06 -2.97 -26.44
C TRP A 363 18.05 -4.03 -25.95
N LEU A 364 17.55 -5.20 -25.51
CA LEU A 364 18.42 -6.31 -25.13
C LEU A 364 19.31 -6.75 -26.30
N GLY A 365 18.83 -6.65 -27.54
CA GLY A 365 19.62 -6.84 -28.76
C GLY A 365 20.41 -8.14 -28.74
N ASP A 366 21.71 -8.08 -29.03
CA ASP A 366 22.60 -9.25 -29.05
C ASP A 366 22.73 -9.96 -27.70
N ARG A 367 22.45 -9.30 -26.57
CA ARG A 367 22.50 -9.94 -25.24
C ARG A 367 21.45 -11.05 -25.10
N LEU A 368 20.30 -10.88 -25.76
CA LEU A 368 19.21 -11.86 -25.83
C LEU A 368 19.21 -12.62 -27.16
N GLY A 369 19.42 -11.91 -28.28
CA GLY A 369 19.42 -12.45 -29.64
C GLY A 369 20.63 -13.32 -29.96
N GLY A 370 21.76 -13.09 -29.28
CA GLY A 370 22.95 -13.93 -29.37
C GLY A 370 22.85 -15.25 -28.60
N LYS A 371 21.83 -15.41 -27.74
CA LYS A 371 21.53 -16.68 -27.06
C LYS A 371 20.69 -17.56 -27.97
N SER A 372 21.13 -18.80 -28.18
CA SER A 372 20.34 -19.81 -28.87
C SER A 372 19.08 -20.18 -28.08
N ASP A 373 18.08 -20.73 -28.77
CA ASP A 373 16.85 -21.21 -28.12
C ASP A 373 17.15 -22.33 -27.11
N ALA A 374 18.20 -23.13 -27.35
CA ALA A 374 18.65 -24.15 -26.42
C ALA A 374 19.20 -23.55 -25.12
N GLU A 375 20.00 -22.48 -25.20
CA GLU A 375 20.52 -21.78 -24.01
C GLU A 375 19.39 -21.13 -23.19
N LYS A 376 18.40 -20.52 -23.86
CA LYS A 376 17.24 -19.94 -23.19
C LYS A 376 16.37 -21.01 -22.53
N ALA A 377 16.20 -22.16 -23.19
CA ALA A 377 15.47 -23.29 -22.63
C ALA A 377 16.20 -23.90 -21.43
N GLU A 378 17.52 -24.08 -21.50
CA GLU A 378 18.34 -24.57 -20.38
C GLU A 378 18.29 -23.62 -19.19
N PHE A 379 18.41 -22.31 -19.43
CA PHE A 379 18.23 -21.30 -18.39
C PHE A 379 16.83 -21.39 -17.76
N SER A 380 15.79 -21.46 -18.59
CA SER A 380 14.40 -21.50 -18.15
C SER A 380 14.10 -22.76 -17.34
N ASP A 381 14.57 -23.92 -17.79
CA ASP A 381 14.45 -25.17 -17.05
C ASP A 381 15.15 -25.09 -15.69
N ARG A 382 16.38 -24.56 -15.64
CA ARG A 382 17.13 -24.40 -14.39
C ARG A 382 16.45 -23.48 -13.39
N ILE A 383 15.94 -22.31 -13.81
CA ILE A 383 15.30 -21.36 -12.89
C ILE A 383 13.91 -21.84 -12.44
N LEU A 384 13.17 -22.51 -13.33
CA LEU A 384 11.84 -23.02 -13.01
C LEU A 384 11.87 -24.30 -12.19
N SER A 385 12.89 -25.14 -12.37
CA SER A 385 13.11 -26.36 -11.56
C SER A 385 13.84 -26.10 -10.25
N TYR A 386 14.28 -24.86 -9.98
CA TYR A 386 15.02 -24.51 -8.77
C TYR A 386 14.18 -24.77 -7.51
N GLY A 387 14.62 -25.73 -6.73
CA GLY A 387 14.02 -26.16 -5.48
C GLY A 387 15.00 -26.16 -4.31
N PRO A 388 14.54 -26.55 -3.11
CA PRO A 388 15.36 -26.54 -1.92
C PRO A 388 16.59 -27.46 -1.98
N GLY A 389 17.78 -26.89 -1.76
CA GLY A 389 19.05 -27.65 -1.76
C GLY A 389 19.44 -28.25 -0.40
N ASN A 390 18.72 -27.93 0.68
CA ASN A 390 19.00 -28.41 2.03
C ASN A 390 17.73 -28.43 2.91
N ASP A 391 17.82 -29.03 4.09
CA ASP A 391 16.68 -29.20 5.01
C ASP A 391 16.08 -27.86 5.47
N GLN A 392 16.90 -26.82 5.63
CA GLN A 392 16.43 -25.49 6.02
C GLN A 392 15.57 -24.86 4.92
N ALA A 393 16.01 -24.94 3.67
CA ALA A 393 15.25 -24.47 2.52
C ALA A 393 13.96 -25.30 2.33
N TRP A 394 14.00 -26.61 2.61
CA TRP A 394 12.80 -27.46 2.58
C TRP A 394 11.81 -27.06 3.67
N ALA A 395 12.28 -26.77 4.88
CA ALA A 395 11.44 -26.28 5.97
C ALA A 395 10.83 -24.92 5.63
N PHE A 396 11.59 -24.02 5.01
CA PHE A 396 11.07 -22.74 4.52
C PHE A 396 9.97 -22.94 3.47
N LEU A 397 10.24 -23.71 2.40
CA LEU A 397 9.28 -23.95 1.31
C LEU A 397 7.98 -24.56 1.86
N ARG A 398 8.07 -25.63 2.65
CA ARG A 398 6.90 -26.30 3.24
C ARG A 398 6.15 -25.40 4.21
N GLY A 399 6.88 -24.59 5.00
CA GLY A 399 6.29 -23.60 5.90
C GLY A 399 5.50 -22.53 5.14
N ALA A 400 6.06 -22.01 4.05
CA ALA A 400 5.37 -21.05 3.18
C ALA A 400 4.12 -21.65 2.55
N ILE A 401 4.22 -22.84 1.94
CA ILE A 401 3.06 -23.57 1.39
C ILE A 401 1.99 -23.77 2.46
N SER A 402 2.37 -24.20 3.67
CA SER A 402 1.41 -24.43 4.75
C SER A 402 0.64 -23.18 5.19
N ARG A 403 1.23 -21.97 5.08
CA ARG A 403 0.54 -20.69 5.36
C ARG A 403 -0.42 -20.28 4.23
N ILE A 404 -0.15 -20.74 3.01
CA ILE A 404 -0.90 -20.38 1.80
C ILE A 404 -2.00 -21.40 1.52
N ASP A 405 -1.61 -22.65 1.27
CA ASP A 405 -2.47 -23.81 1.04
C ASP A 405 -1.72 -25.10 1.41
N SER A 406 -1.97 -25.61 2.62
CA SER A 406 -1.31 -26.81 3.15
C SER A 406 -1.62 -28.10 2.38
N SER A 407 -2.59 -28.08 1.46
CA SER A 407 -2.90 -29.24 0.61
C SER A 407 -1.96 -29.40 -0.58
N ARG A 408 -1.20 -28.35 -0.94
CA ARG A 408 -0.30 -28.32 -2.11
C ARG A 408 1.06 -28.96 -1.82
N THR A 409 1.03 -30.22 -1.36
CA THR A 409 2.23 -31.02 -1.08
C THR A 409 3.00 -31.43 -2.35
N ASP A 410 2.43 -31.17 -3.53
CA ASP A 410 3.04 -31.40 -4.84
C ASP A 410 4.07 -30.32 -5.25
N ILE A 411 4.12 -29.19 -4.54
CA ILE A 411 5.03 -28.09 -4.87
C ILE A 411 6.43 -28.36 -4.30
N GLU A 412 7.40 -28.48 -5.20
CA GLU A 412 8.81 -28.73 -4.86
C GLU A 412 9.77 -27.61 -5.33
N THR A 413 9.27 -26.61 -6.06
CA THR A 413 10.08 -25.52 -6.63
C THR A 413 9.65 -24.15 -6.12
N PHE A 414 10.59 -23.21 -6.08
CA PHE A 414 10.30 -21.83 -5.66
C PHE A 414 9.41 -21.11 -6.69
N SER A 415 9.54 -21.42 -7.98
CA SER A 415 8.72 -20.84 -9.05
C SER A 415 7.24 -21.24 -8.92
N ALA A 416 6.97 -22.51 -8.57
CA ALA A 416 5.61 -23.01 -8.33
C ALA A 416 5.02 -22.45 -7.01
N LEU A 417 5.85 -22.29 -5.97
CA LEU A 417 5.46 -21.56 -4.76
C LEU A 417 5.07 -20.12 -5.08
N THR A 418 5.89 -19.38 -5.84
CA THR A 418 5.59 -18.00 -6.25
C THR A 418 4.28 -17.89 -7.02
N LEU A 419 4.03 -18.80 -7.97
CA LEU A 419 2.76 -18.82 -8.71
C LEU A 419 1.55 -19.08 -7.80
N LEU A 420 1.69 -19.98 -6.81
CA LEU A 420 0.64 -20.23 -5.82
C LEU A 420 0.41 -19.00 -4.94
N ASP A 421 1.49 -18.41 -4.43
CA ASP A 421 1.45 -17.25 -3.54
C ASP A 421 0.77 -16.05 -4.21
N ASP A 422 1.20 -15.68 -5.42
CA ASP A 422 0.58 -14.63 -6.23
C ASP A 422 -0.94 -14.84 -6.37
N LYS A 423 -1.35 -16.05 -6.74
CA LYS A 423 -2.76 -16.39 -6.95
C LYS A 423 -3.56 -16.27 -5.66
N VAL A 424 -3.05 -16.82 -4.56
CA VAL A 424 -3.77 -16.87 -3.29
C VAL A 424 -3.77 -15.49 -2.62
N PHE A 425 -2.67 -14.75 -2.67
CA PHE A 425 -2.58 -13.39 -2.16
C PHE A 425 -3.65 -12.50 -2.79
N PHE A 426 -3.71 -12.42 -4.13
CA PHE A 426 -4.71 -11.57 -4.79
C PHE A 426 -6.14 -12.10 -4.66
N ALA A 427 -6.34 -13.42 -4.57
CA ALA A 427 -7.66 -13.97 -4.26
C ALA A 427 -8.13 -13.54 -2.85
N ARG A 428 -7.25 -13.61 -1.84
CA ARG A 428 -7.52 -13.16 -0.47
C ARG A 428 -7.74 -11.65 -0.40
N PHE A 429 -6.88 -10.87 -1.05
CA PHE A 429 -7.01 -9.41 -1.15
C PHE A 429 -8.36 -8.98 -1.75
N LYS A 430 -8.76 -9.59 -2.87
CA LYS A 430 -10.06 -9.30 -3.51
C LYS A 430 -11.23 -9.73 -2.64
N ALA A 431 -11.16 -10.88 -1.97
CA ALA A 431 -12.19 -11.37 -1.05
C ALA A 431 -12.26 -10.57 0.26
N GLY A 432 -11.15 -9.98 0.71
CA GLY A 432 -11.03 -9.27 1.99
C GLY A 432 -10.93 -10.22 3.18
N VAL A 433 -10.13 -11.29 3.04
CA VAL A 433 -9.91 -12.34 4.06
C VAL A 433 -8.44 -12.50 4.43
#